data_AF-A0A318AXN5-F1
#
_entry.id   AF-A0A318AXN5-F1
#
_cell.length_a   1.000
_cell.length_b   1.000
_cell.length_c   1.000
_cell.angle_alpha   90.00
_cell.angle_beta   90.00
_cell.angle_gamma   90.00
#
_symmetry.space_group_name_H-M   'P 1'
#
loop_
_entity.id
_entity.type
_entity.pdbx_description
1 polymer ?
#
loop_
_entity_poly.entity_id
_entity_poly.type
_entity_poly.pdbx_seq_one_letter_code
_entity_poly.pdbx_strand_id
1 'polypeptide(L)'
;SIAIWSLGASVLAPIFDGGRLRAQSDAASARRDQAAFAYRKAALTAFGEVESALEGTGRLAEQEEAAVRQRAAAASALDHARRRYRAGYVSYLEELDAQRSLLAVDLGLAQVREARLQNAIALYQALGGGWAVGEGQ
;
A
#
# COMPACT_ATOMS: atom_id res chain seq x y z
N SER A 1 64.49 -52.44 0.74
CA SER A 1 63.11 -52.00 0.51
C SER A 1 63.07 -50.49 0.63
N ILE A 2 62.98 -49.77 -0.49
CA ILE A 2 62.88 -48.29 -0.46
C ILE A 2 61.38 -47.98 -0.55
N ALA A 3 60.79 -47.54 0.55
CA ALA A 3 59.41 -47.06 0.59
C ALA A 3 59.41 -45.58 0.16
N ILE A 4 58.81 -45.31 -1.01
CA ILE A 4 58.61 -43.94 -1.50
C ILE A 4 57.28 -43.45 -0.93
N TRP A 5 57.34 -42.55 0.05
CA TRP A 5 56.16 -41.81 0.51
C TRP A 5 55.84 -40.72 -0.51
N SER A 6 54.69 -40.84 -1.17
CA SER A 6 54.12 -39.80 -2.02
C SER A 6 53.16 -38.96 -1.18
N LEU A 7 53.65 -37.83 -0.66
CA LEU A 7 52.82 -36.72 -0.19
C LEU A 7 52.55 -35.83 -1.41
N GLY A 8 51.64 -36.28 -2.27
CA GLY A 8 51.16 -35.51 -3.41
C GLY A 8 50.18 -34.43 -3.00
N ALA A 9 50.66 -33.33 -2.41
CA ALA A 9 49.88 -32.11 -2.30
C ALA A 9 49.90 -31.41 -3.68
N SER A 10 48.93 -31.73 -4.52
CA SER A 10 48.71 -31.03 -5.79
C SER A 10 47.99 -29.71 -5.50
N VAL A 11 48.74 -28.60 -5.46
CA VAL A 11 48.16 -27.25 -5.53
C VAL A 11 47.95 -26.92 -7.01
N LEU A 12 46.77 -27.23 -7.53
CA LEU A 12 46.34 -26.83 -8.87
C LEU A 12 46.00 -25.33 -8.86
N ALA A 13 47.03 -24.49 -8.97
CA ALA A 13 46.86 -23.08 -9.32
C ALA A 13 46.92 -22.94 -10.84
N PRO A 14 45.88 -22.43 -11.51
CA PRO A 14 45.92 -22.24 -12.95
C PRO A 14 46.96 -21.17 -13.31
N ILE A 15 47.97 -21.58 -14.08
CA ILE A 15 49.10 -20.73 -14.48
C ILE A 15 48.67 -19.76 -15.60
N PHE A 16 47.71 -20.16 -16.44
CA PHE A 16 47.09 -19.33 -17.48
C PHE A 16 45.59 -19.65 -17.61
N ASP A 17 44.73 -18.72 -17.21
CA ASP A 17 43.27 -18.88 -17.24
C ASP A 17 42.54 -17.96 -18.24
N GLY A 18 43.30 -17.24 -19.08
CA GLY A 18 42.72 -16.35 -20.11
C GLY A 18 41.80 -15.25 -19.54
N GLY A 19 41.94 -14.86 -18.28
CA GLY A 19 41.06 -13.90 -17.61
C GLY A 19 39.77 -14.49 -17.01
N ARG A 20 39.51 -15.79 -17.15
CA ARG A 20 38.28 -16.46 -16.67
C ARG A 20 38.01 -16.26 -15.18
N LEU A 21 39.02 -16.42 -14.31
CA LEU A 21 38.86 -16.20 -12.87
C LEU A 21 38.49 -14.74 -12.56
N ARG A 22 39.06 -13.79 -13.30
CA ARG A 22 38.75 -12.38 -13.13
C ARG A 22 37.32 -12.08 -13.58
N ALA A 23 36.91 -12.58 -14.74
CA ALA A 23 35.53 -12.48 -15.21
C ALA A 23 34.51 -13.12 -14.24
N GLN A 24 34.85 -14.25 -13.62
CA GLN A 24 34.01 -14.88 -12.58
C GLN A 24 33.90 -14.02 -11.31
N SER A 25 35.00 -13.41 -10.87
CA SER A 25 35.03 -12.46 -9.75
C SER A 25 34.20 -11.20 -10.06
N ASP A 26 34.33 -10.66 -11.28
CA ASP A 26 33.58 -9.48 -11.71
C ASP A 26 32.08 -9.80 -11.79
N ALA A 27 31.71 -10.97 -12.32
CA ALA A 27 30.32 -11.43 -12.34
C ALA A 27 29.76 -11.68 -10.93
N ALA A 28 30.57 -12.19 -10.00
CA ALA A 28 30.17 -12.32 -8.59
C ALA A 28 29.96 -10.95 -7.93
N SER A 29 30.84 -10.00 -8.19
CA SER A 29 30.73 -8.62 -7.67
C SER A 29 29.49 -7.92 -8.22
N ALA A 30 29.24 -8.02 -9.52
CA ALA A 30 28.05 -7.46 -10.16
C ALA A 30 26.74 -8.04 -9.58
N ARG A 31 26.70 -9.36 -9.31
CA ARG A 31 25.55 -10.00 -8.65
C ARG A 31 25.33 -9.50 -7.23
N ARG A 32 26.41 -9.28 -6.47
CA ARG A 32 26.32 -8.69 -5.12
C ARG A 32 25.75 -7.28 -5.18
N ASP A 33 26.25 -6.46 -6.08
CA ASP A 33 25.79 -5.07 -6.23
C ASP A 33 24.33 -5.02 -6.68
N GLN A 34 23.92 -5.91 -7.60
CA GLN A 34 22.52 -6.10 -7.97
C GLN A 34 21.64 -6.43 -6.76
N ALA A 35 22.07 -7.35 -5.89
CA ALA A 35 21.32 -7.70 -4.68
C ALA A 35 21.22 -6.52 -3.70
N ALA A 36 22.29 -5.74 -3.54
CA ALA A 36 22.27 -4.54 -2.70
C ALA A 36 21.30 -3.47 -3.24
N PHE A 37 21.26 -3.26 -4.55
CA PHE A 37 20.29 -2.36 -5.18
C PHE A 37 18.86 -2.86 -5.06
N ALA A 38 18.64 -4.17 -5.21
CA ALA A 38 17.32 -4.78 -5.03
C ALA A 38 16.81 -4.58 -3.60
N TYR A 39 17.67 -4.80 -2.60
CA TYR A 39 17.35 -4.54 -1.20
C TYR A 39 17.01 -3.07 -0.95
N ARG A 40 17.85 -2.13 -1.42
CA ARG A 40 17.59 -0.69 -1.29
C ARG A 40 16.25 -0.30 -1.92
N LYS A 41 15.94 -0.85 -3.10
CA LYS A 41 14.66 -0.61 -3.77
C LYS A 41 13.50 -1.10 -2.91
N ALA A 42 13.56 -2.33 -2.40
CA ALA A 42 12.51 -2.90 -1.55
C ALA A 42 12.28 -2.05 -0.29
N ALA A 43 13.35 -1.60 0.36
CA ALA A 43 13.25 -0.73 1.55
C ALA A 43 12.60 0.63 1.23
N LEU A 44 12.98 1.27 0.12
CA LEU A 44 12.38 2.54 -0.28
C LEU A 44 10.91 2.39 -0.69
N THR A 45 10.56 1.29 -1.36
CA THR A 45 9.16 0.99 -1.69
C THR A 45 8.33 0.82 -0.43
N ALA A 46 8.78 0.02 0.53
CA ALA A 46 8.07 -0.18 1.80
C ALA A 46 7.90 1.14 2.58
N PHE A 47 8.93 2.00 2.60
CA PHE A 47 8.83 3.30 3.25
C PHE A 47 7.76 4.19 2.59
N GLY A 48 7.73 4.26 1.26
CA GLY A 48 6.72 5.02 0.53
C GLY A 48 5.29 4.49 0.71
N GLU A 49 5.12 3.16 0.80
CA GLU A 49 3.82 2.54 1.06
C GLU A 49 3.28 2.91 2.45
N VAL A 50 4.13 2.89 3.48
CA VAL A 50 3.76 3.31 4.85
C VAL A 50 3.41 4.80 4.89
N GLU A 51 4.24 5.65 4.28
CA GLU A 51 4.00 7.10 4.22
C GLU A 51 2.66 7.41 3.55
N SER A 52 2.39 6.80 2.39
CA SER A 52 1.14 6.98 1.65
C SER A 52 -0.09 6.58 2.48
N ALA A 53 0.00 5.45 3.19
CA ALA A 53 -1.12 4.95 4.00
C ALA A 53 -1.34 5.78 5.29
N LEU A 54 -0.27 6.32 5.89
CA LEU A 54 -0.38 7.24 7.02
C LEU A 54 -1.01 8.57 6.60
N GLU A 55 -0.58 9.15 5.48
CA GLU A 55 -1.19 10.37 4.93
C GLU A 55 -2.69 10.14 4.62
N GLY A 56 -3.00 9.00 4.00
CA GLY A 56 -4.37 8.61 3.70
C GLY A 56 -5.28 8.54 4.93
N THR A 57 -4.74 8.17 6.10
CA THR A 57 -5.50 8.09 7.35
C THR A 57 -6.04 9.46 7.77
N GLY A 58 -5.20 10.50 7.71
CA GLY A 58 -5.59 11.86 8.03
C GLY A 58 -6.54 12.44 6.99
N ARG A 59 -6.15 12.38 5.71
CA ARG A 59 -6.96 12.93 4.60
C ARG A 59 -8.36 12.32 4.51
N LEU A 60 -8.49 11.01 4.67
CA LEU A 60 -9.79 10.35 4.59
C LEU A 60 -10.66 10.63 5.82
N ALA A 61 -10.05 10.90 6.98
CA ALA A 61 -10.80 11.35 8.16
C ALA A 61 -11.43 12.73 7.94
N GLU A 62 -10.67 13.68 7.41
CA GLU A 62 -11.17 15.02 7.05
C GLU A 62 -12.27 14.94 5.97
N GLN A 63 -12.09 14.07 4.97
CA GLN A 63 -13.10 13.84 3.94
C GLN A 63 -14.40 13.26 4.51
N GLU A 64 -14.32 12.31 5.45
CA GLU A 64 -15.51 11.76 6.09
C GLU A 64 -16.25 12.84 6.88
N GLU A 65 -15.53 13.68 7.63
CA GLU A 65 -16.13 14.77 8.38
C GLU A 65 -16.86 15.76 7.47
N ALA A 66 -16.24 16.12 6.33
CA ALA A 66 -16.87 16.96 5.32
C ALA A 66 -18.11 16.30 4.71
N ALA A 67 -18.06 15.01 4.38
CA ALA A 67 -19.19 14.25 3.84
C ALA A 67 -20.34 14.14 4.86
N VAL A 68 -20.04 13.98 6.15
CA VAL A 68 -21.05 14.00 7.24
C VAL A 68 -21.74 15.36 7.32
N ARG A 69 -21.00 16.47 7.22
CA ARG A 69 -21.60 17.82 7.17
C ARG A 69 -22.46 18.01 5.92
N GLN A 70 -22.01 17.54 4.77
CA GLN A 70 -22.78 17.59 3.52
C GLN A 70 -24.09 16.81 3.64
N ARG A 71 -24.04 15.61 4.24
CA ARG A 71 -25.24 14.80 4.52
C ARG A 71 -26.23 15.54 5.41
N ALA A 72 -25.75 16.17 6.48
CA ALA A 72 -26.61 16.94 7.38
C ALA A 72 -27.32 18.09 6.65
N ALA A 73 -26.61 18.80 5.77
CA ALA A 73 -27.19 19.85 4.94
C ALA A 73 -28.25 19.31 3.96
N ALA A 74 -27.97 18.20 3.27
CA ALA A 74 -28.92 17.57 2.34
C ALA A 74 -30.17 17.06 3.06
N ALA A 75 -30.02 16.50 4.27
CA ALA A 75 -31.14 16.06 5.10
C ALA A 75 -32.03 17.23 5.53
N SER A 76 -31.43 18.37 5.89
CA SER A 76 -32.17 19.60 6.20
C SER A 76 -32.93 20.13 4.98
N ALA A 77 -32.31 20.13 3.80
CA ALA A 77 -32.96 20.53 2.55
C ALA A 77 -34.20 19.65 2.23
N LEU A 78 -34.10 18.33 2.42
CA LEU A 78 -35.22 17.42 2.27
C LEU A 78 -36.35 17.73 3.27
N ASP A 79 -36.02 18.01 4.52
CA ASP A 79 -37.01 18.36 5.55
C ASP A 79 -37.74 19.68 5.20
N HIS A 80 -37.03 20.66 4.66
CA HIS A 80 -37.64 21.88 4.12
C HIS A 80 -38.56 21.62 2.91
N ALA A 81 -38.12 20.80 1.94
CA ALA A 81 -38.93 20.45 0.77
C ALA A 81 -40.22 19.74 1.18
N ARG A 82 -40.13 18.78 2.11
CA ARG A 82 -41.29 18.09 2.72
C ARG A 82 -42.29 19.04 3.35
N ARG A 83 -41.81 20.01 4.13
CA ARG A 83 -42.69 21.01 4.76
C ARG A 83 -43.41 21.87 3.72
N ARG A 84 -42.72 22.33 2.67
CA ARG A 84 -43.33 23.13 1.61
C ARG A 84 -44.36 22.34 0.82
N TYR A 85 -44.07 21.07 0.49
CA TYR A 85 -44.99 20.19 -0.22
C TYR A 85 -46.28 19.98 0.58
N ARG A 86 -46.16 19.64 1.87
CA ARG A 86 -47.33 19.45 2.76
C ARG A 86 -48.17 20.71 2.96
N ALA A 87 -47.54 21.88 2.90
CA ALA A 87 -48.23 23.16 2.96
C ALA A 87 -48.79 23.63 1.60
N GLY A 88 -48.64 22.83 0.54
CA GLY A 88 -49.17 23.12 -0.80
C GLY A 88 -48.38 24.16 -1.59
N TYR A 89 -47.19 24.56 -1.13
CA TYR A 89 -46.38 25.61 -1.76
C TYR A 89 -45.54 25.12 -2.94
N VAL A 90 -45.27 23.81 -3.04
CA VAL A 90 -44.41 23.22 -4.08
C VAL A 90 -44.94 21.86 -4.52
N SER A 91 -44.55 21.43 -5.73
CA SER A 91 -44.94 20.11 -6.24
C SER A 91 -44.20 18.97 -5.54
N TYR A 92 -44.75 17.76 -5.57
CA TYR A 92 -44.10 16.56 -5.04
C TYR A 92 -42.72 16.27 -5.70
N LEU A 93 -42.51 16.79 -6.91
CA LEU A 93 -41.25 16.63 -7.63
C LEU A 93 -40.07 17.28 -6.91
N GLU A 94 -40.28 18.42 -6.23
CA GLU A 94 -39.22 19.05 -5.42
C GLU A 94 -38.82 18.19 -4.21
N GLU A 95 -39.80 17.55 -3.56
CA GLU A 95 -39.49 16.60 -2.49
C GLU A 95 -38.68 15.42 -3.05
N LEU A 96 -39.10 14.85 -4.17
CA LEU A 96 -38.42 13.72 -4.81
C LEU A 96 -36.97 14.06 -5.20
N ASP A 97 -36.74 15.25 -5.74
CA ASP A 97 -35.39 15.70 -6.10
C ASP A 97 -34.51 15.91 -4.86
N ALA A 98 -35.05 16.44 -3.76
CA ALA A 98 -34.34 16.53 -2.50
C ALA A 98 -34.02 15.13 -1.90
N GLN A 99 -34.93 14.16 -2.04
CA GLN A 99 -34.70 12.77 -1.64
C GLN A 99 -33.56 12.14 -2.45
N ARG A 100 -33.57 12.33 -3.78
CA ARG A 100 -32.50 11.85 -4.68
C ARG A 100 -31.15 12.48 -4.34
N SER A 101 -31.15 13.78 -4.04
CA SER A 101 -29.93 14.50 -3.61
C SER A 101 -29.37 13.92 -2.31
N LEU A 102 -30.21 13.70 -1.29
CA LEU A 102 -29.76 13.08 -0.04
C LEU A 102 -29.21 11.67 -0.27
N LEU A 103 -29.88 10.85 -1.09
CA LEU A 103 -29.41 9.51 -1.42
C LEU A 103 -28.02 9.52 -2.09
N ALA A 104 -27.78 10.45 -3.02
CA ALA A 104 -26.48 10.60 -3.66
C ALA A 104 -25.39 10.97 -2.65
N VAL A 105 -25.70 11.82 -1.66
CA VAL A 105 -24.75 12.18 -0.59
C VAL A 105 -24.52 11.01 0.36
N ASP A 106 -25.54 10.23 0.70
CA ASP A 106 -25.41 9.03 1.52
C ASP A 106 -24.49 7.98 0.85
N LEU A 107 -24.64 7.79 -0.47
CA LEU A 107 -23.74 6.93 -1.25
C LEU A 107 -22.30 7.44 -1.23
N GLY A 108 -22.08 8.75 -1.40
CA GLY A 108 -20.75 9.35 -1.32
C GLY A 108 -20.10 9.18 0.06
N LEU A 109 -20.86 9.35 1.14
CA LEU A 109 -20.37 9.11 2.51
C LEU A 109 -19.99 7.63 2.71
N ALA A 110 -20.77 6.70 2.16
CA ALA A 110 -20.44 5.27 2.22
C ALA A 110 -19.12 4.96 1.49
N GLN A 111 -18.88 5.56 0.32
CA GLN A 111 -17.63 5.41 -0.43
C GLN A 111 -16.42 5.96 0.33
N VAL A 112 -16.55 7.11 1.00
CA VAL A 112 -15.45 7.65 1.83
C VAL A 112 -15.12 6.70 3.00
N ARG A 113 -16.15 6.13 3.64
CA ARG A 113 -15.96 5.15 4.71
C ARG A 113 -15.31 3.86 4.21
N GLU A 114 -15.70 3.39 3.03
CA GLU A 114 -15.04 2.25 2.37
C GLU A 114 -13.56 2.54 2.14
N ALA A 115 -13.23 3.72 1.59
CA ALA A 115 -11.85 4.14 1.36
C ALA A 115 -11.05 4.19 2.67
N ARG A 116 -11.64 4.63 3.79
CA ARG A 116 -10.99 4.58 5.12
C ARG A 116 -10.63 3.17 5.54
N LEU A 117 -11.54 2.21 5.34
CA LEU A 117 -11.31 0.82 5.68
C LEU A 117 -10.21 0.20 4.80
N GLN A 118 -10.23 0.49 3.50
CA GLN A 118 -9.19 0.06 2.58
C GLN A 118 -7.82 0.65 2.95
N ASN A 119 -7.77 1.93 3.32
CA ASN A 119 -6.54 2.56 3.78
C ASN A 119 -6.02 1.96 5.09
N ALA A 120 -6.91 1.60 6.02
CA ALA A 120 -6.52 0.90 7.26
C ALA A 120 -5.91 -0.49 6.97
N ILE A 121 -6.48 -1.22 6.01
CA ILE A 121 -5.92 -2.51 5.54
C ILE A 121 -4.55 -2.29 4.88
N ALA A 122 -4.43 -1.27 4.02
CA ALA A 122 -3.16 -0.94 3.37
C ALA A 122 -2.08 -0.56 4.39
N LEU A 123 -2.41 0.25 5.40
CA LEU A 123 -1.50 0.59 6.48
C LEU A 123 -1.06 -0.65 7.28
N TYR A 124 -2.01 -1.53 7.61
CA TYR A 124 -1.71 -2.79 8.28
C TYR A 124 -0.72 -3.64 7.47
N GLN A 125 -0.95 -3.78 6.16
CA GLN A 125 -0.07 -4.53 5.25
C GLN A 125 1.32 -3.88 5.12
N ALA A 126 1.38 -2.56 4.93
CA ALA A 126 2.62 -1.81 4.77
C ALA A 126 3.50 -1.87 6.04
N LEU A 127 2.88 -1.93 7.22
CA LEU A 127 3.59 -2.13 8.50
C LEU A 127 4.03 -3.60 8.75
N GLY A 128 3.80 -4.50 7.79
CA GLY A 128 4.22 -5.90 7.87
C GLY A 128 3.12 -6.88 8.26
N GLY A 129 1.85 -6.45 8.31
CA GLY A 129 0.70 -7.35 8.34
C GLY A 129 0.61 -8.29 9.56
N GLY A 130 1.26 -7.93 10.67
CA GLY A 130 1.30 -8.75 11.89
C GLY A 130 2.39 -9.83 11.89
N TRP A 131 3.50 -9.63 11.17
CA TRP A 131 4.61 -10.57 11.11
C TRP A 131 5.14 -10.95 12.51
N ALA A 132 4.68 -12.09 13.02
CA ALA A 132 5.37 -12.88 14.02
C ALA A 132 6.44 -13.68 13.28
N VAL A 133 7.71 -13.38 13.54
CA VAL A 133 8.82 -14.25 13.15
C VAL A 133 8.51 -15.61 13.76
N GLY A 134 8.09 -16.57 12.93
CA GLY A 134 8.06 -17.97 13.34
C GLY A 134 9.47 -18.32 13.79
N GLU A 135 9.59 -18.73 15.05
CA GLU A 135 10.81 -19.31 15.61
C GLU A 135 11.37 -20.30 14.58
N GLY A 136 12.56 -20.00 14.07
CA GLY A 136 13.27 -20.88 13.17
C GLY A 136 13.46 -22.23 13.85
N GLN A 137 12.93 -23.27 13.23
CA GLN A 137 13.43 -24.64 13.38
C GLN A 137 14.51 -24.89 12.35
#